data_AF-A0A954C546-F1
#
_entry.id   AF-A0A954C546-F1
#
_cell.length_a   1.000
_cell.length_b   1.000
_cell.length_c   1.000
_cell.angle_alpha   90.00
_cell.angle_beta   90.00
_cell.angle_gamma   90.00
#
_symmetry.space_group_name_H-M   'P 1'
#
loop_
_entity.id
_entity.type
_entity.pdbx_description
1 polymer ?
#
loop_
_entity_poly.entity_id
_entity_poly.type
_entity_poly.pdbx_seq_one_letter_code
_entity_poly.pdbx_strand_id
1 'polypeptide(L)'
;MSQPPETPGEPRQLRRPSWVDGVSPLRFLELFEKYRRLVVHHETELPFDPSRRGASPYTIEGLAFQTGWGLDLSLRVFIPVCAALFAFSFYWDFDAGLIRSCSVAGMIGFGTNWVAIKMLFWPRTPRPVFGQGLIPSQRDQLIQKVADEVLKNLINEELIEQKIVESQVVKRFTDGLIEKLRFIVGQDAFREDLEAMILTYVGELTSDASFRERAARRAERSLEEFGGTAFKAWVVKKLKRTWQAPLLELINREVEELPETVRSALSEVDGVLERLPVALESRQEAIDRVLSTMLMGLVREVDVRAIVLEQLSTVTAEELETGFREFSDDKLSFITLLGGLLGLVGGTVIVWPLQSLIVLALLALLMALVDLAVYPLVKSRYEQAPLVPPHAPRPVGPAAAGEPAREPEPDLP
;
A
#
# COMPACT_ATOMS: atom_id res chain seq x y z
N MET A 1 -4.65 -68.13 56.45
CA MET A 1 -5.01 -67.05 55.50
C MET A 1 -3.97 -65.95 55.67
N SER A 2 -2.68 -66.17 55.38
CA SER A 2 -2.05 -66.40 54.08
C SER A 2 -2.34 -65.26 53.10
N GLN A 3 -1.67 -64.12 53.32
CA GLN A 3 -1.51 -63.04 52.33
C GLN A 3 -0.89 -63.61 51.05
N PRO A 4 -1.31 -63.16 49.85
CA PRO A 4 -0.70 -63.62 48.60
C PRO A 4 0.73 -63.04 48.47
N PRO A 5 1.64 -63.74 47.78
CA PRO A 5 3.04 -63.35 47.69
C PRO A 5 3.19 -62.13 46.79
N GLU A 6 3.96 -61.14 47.24
CA GLU A 6 4.45 -60.05 46.41
C GLU A 6 5.25 -60.61 45.23
N THR A 7 4.79 -60.33 44.01
CA THR A 7 5.47 -60.67 42.77
C THR A 7 6.82 -59.94 42.66
N PRO A 8 7.93 -60.65 42.38
CA PRO A 8 9.25 -60.05 42.26
C PRO A 8 9.45 -59.38 40.88
N GLY A 9 9.61 -58.06 40.89
CA GLY A 9 10.47 -57.32 39.97
C GLY A 9 9.98 -57.15 38.52
N GLU A 10 9.03 -56.25 38.29
CA GLU A 10 9.00 -55.52 37.02
C GLU A 10 10.27 -54.63 36.94
N PRO A 11 10.88 -54.47 35.75
CA PRO A 11 12.00 -53.55 35.58
C PRO A 11 11.53 -52.15 36.01
N ARG A 12 12.15 -51.60 37.06
CA ARG A 12 11.86 -50.27 37.58
C ARG A 12 12.16 -49.24 36.49
N GLN A 13 11.14 -48.86 35.73
CA GLN A 13 11.20 -47.85 34.69
C GLN A 13 10.77 -46.49 35.26
N LEU A 14 11.25 -45.41 34.64
CA LEU A 14 10.81 -44.05 34.95
C LEU A 14 9.30 -43.94 34.74
N ARG A 15 8.58 -43.49 35.77
CA ARG A 15 7.12 -43.36 35.71
C ARG A 15 6.73 -42.10 34.95
N ARG A 16 5.56 -42.11 34.31
CA ARG A 16 4.99 -40.88 33.74
C ARG A 16 4.59 -39.97 34.92
N PRO A 17 4.96 -38.68 34.92
CA PRO A 17 4.61 -37.77 35.99
C PRO A 17 3.10 -37.57 36.08
N SER A 18 2.54 -37.43 37.30
CA SER A 18 1.08 -37.36 37.50
C SER A 18 0.46 -36.03 37.06
N TRP A 19 1.25 -34.96 37.08
CA TRP A 19 0.82 -33.63 36.68
C TRP A 19 0.59 -33.48 35.18
N VAL A 20 1.16 -34.36 34.34
CA VAL A 20 1.04 -34.25 32.86
C VAL A 20 -0.42 -34.32 32.39
N ASP A 21 -1.26 -35.06 33.11
CA ASP A 21 -2.68 -35.21 32.76
C ASP A 21 -3.55 -34.03 33.27
N GLY A 22 -2.99 -33.15 34.11
CA GLY A 22 -3.67 -31.97 34.67
C GLY A 22 -3.28 -30.63 34.05
N VAL A 23 -2.28 -30.59 33.15
CA VAL A 23 -1.86 -29.37 32.45
C VAL A 23 -2.74 -29.17 31.22
N SER A 24 -3.42 -28.02 31.12
CA SER A 24 -4.08 -27.59 29.89
C SER A 24 -3.04 -27.49 28.79
N PRO A 25 -3.15 -28.23 27.67
CA PRO A 25 -2.16 -28.20 26.61
C PRO A 25 -2.20 -26.83 25.96
N LEU A 26 -1.21 -26.00 26.28
CA LEU A 26 -1.03 -24.71 25.63
C LEU A 26 0.24 -24.77 24.80
N ARG A 27 0.10 -24.80 23.47
CA ARG A 27 1.25 -24.89 22.57
C ARG A 27 1.76 -23.49 22.21
N PHE A 28 3.03 -23.42 21.80
CA PHE A 28 3.63 -22.16 21.33
C PHE A 28 2.78 -21.47 20.25
N LEU A 29 2.25 -22.24 19.29
CA LEU A 29 1.44 -21.69 18.21
C LEU A 29 0.13 -21.07 18.72
N GLU A 30 -0.50 -21.70 19.71
CA GLU A 30 -1.75 -21.23 20.33
C GLU A 30 -1.51 -19.99 21.18
N LEU A 31 -0.41 -19.96 21.96
CA LEU A 31 0.02 -18.75 22.66
C LEU A 31 0.30 -17.62 21.68
N PHE A 32 1.08 -17.90 20.64
CA PHE A 32 1.43 -16.92 19.62
C PHE A 32 0.17 -16.35 18.96
N GLU A 33 -0.79 -17.18 18.56
CA GLU A 33 -2.05 -16.71 17.97
C GLU A 33 -2.91 -15.89 18.94
N LYS A 34 -2.99 -16.31 20.22
CA LYS A 34 -3.73 -15.60 21.27
C LYS A 34 -3.22 -14.16 21.42
N TYR A 35 -1.90 -13.97 21.44
CA TYR A 35 -1.28 -12.67 21.68
C TYR A 35 -0.98 -11.88 20.40
N ARG A 36 -0.82 -12.53 19.23
CA ARG A 36 -0.63 -11.86 17.93
C ARG A 36 -1.72 -10.86 17.65
N ARG A 37 -2.99 -11.22 17.92
CA ARG A 37 -4.15 -10.35 17.70
C ARG A 37 -4.14 -9.08 18.55
N LEU A 38 -3.41 -9.07 19.66
CA LEU A 38 -3.26 -7.91 20.53
C LEU A 38 -2.13 -6.97 20.08
N VAL A 39 -1.15 -7.51 19.34
CA VAL A 39 -0.02 -6.76 18.81
C VAL A 39 -0.39 -6.02 17.53
N VAL A 40 -1.21 -6.61 16.66
CA VAL A 40 -1.44 -6.09 15.31
C VAL A 40 -2.77 -5.36 15.15
N HIS A 41 -2.79 -4.31 14.32
CA HIS A 41 -4.00 -3.64 13.89
C HIS A 41 -4.81 -4.54 12.94
N HIS A 42 -6.14 -4.53 13.10
CA HIS A 42 -7.05 -5.44 12.39
C HIS A 42 -7.05 -5.33 10.86
N GLU A 43 -6.74 -4.16 10.30
CA GLU A 43 -6.74 -3.95 8.84
C GLU A 43 -5.36 -4.06 8.20
N THR A 44 -4.29 -3.65 8.91
CA THR A 44 -2.96 -3.50 8.33
C THR A 44 -1.99 -4.58 8.79
N GLU A 45 -2.38 -5.36 9.81
CA GLU A 45 -1.52 -6.30 10.54
C GLU A 45 -0.24 -5.67 11.10
N LEU A 46 -0.17 -4.34 11.18
CA LEU A 46 0.97 -3.59 11.72
C LEU A 46 0.77 -3.28 13.21
N PRO A 47 1.85 -3.14 13.98
CA PRO A 47 1.81 -2.90 15.42
C PRO A 47 1.49 -1.46 15.81
N PHE A 48 0.99 -0.66 14.87
CA PHE A 48 0.61 0.73 15.06
C PHE A 48 -0.60 1.06 14.19
N ASP A 49 -1.38 2.06 14.61
CA ASP A 49 -2.54 2.50 13.86
C ASP A 49 -2.10 3.19 12.57
N PRO A 50 -2.74 2.88 11.42
CA PRO A 50 -2.45 3.58 10.18
C PRO A 50 -2.69 5.07 10.38
N SER A 51 -1.73 5.88 9.95
CA SER A 51 -1.92 7.33 9.89
C SER A 51 -3.17 7.63 9.08
N ARG A 52 -4.18 8.29 9.69
CA ARG A 52 -5.42 8.70 9.01
C ARG A 52 -5.02 9.32 7.67
N ARG A 53 -5.41 8.67 6.56
CA ARG A 53 -5.38 9.33 5.26
C ARG A 53 -6.31 10.52 5.41
N GLY A 54 -5.76 11.72 5.57
CA GLY A 54 -6.56 12.93 5.35
C GLY A 54 -7.22 12.74 3.99
N ALA A 55 -8.54 12.89 3.92
CA ALA A 55 -9.25 12.84 2.66
C ALA A 55 -8.46 13.71 1.69
N SER A 56 -7.90 13.10 0.64
CA SER A 56 -7.21 13.87 -0.37
C SER A 56 -8.22 14.91 -0.85
N PRO A 57 -7.93 16.21 -0.77
CA PRO A 57 -8.83 17.22 -1.33
C PRO A 57 -9.04 17.01 -2.84
N TYR A 58 -8.19 16.18 -3.45
CA TYR A 58 -8.32 15.64 -4.79
C TYR A 58 -8.81 14.20 -4.69
N THR A 59 -10.12 14.01 -4.53
CA THR A 59 -10.77 12.73 -4.81
C THR A 59 -10.82 12.60 -6.33
N ILE A 60 -10.45 11.44 -6.90
CA ILE A 60 -10.53 11.22 -8.36
C ILE A 60 -11.94 11.57 -8.86
N GLU A 61 -12.96 11.29 -8.05
CA GLU A 61 -14.38 11.63 -8.28
C GLU A 61 -14.69 13.13 -8.38
N GLY A 62 -13.82 14.02 -7.89
CA GLY A 62 -13.97 15.49 -7.99
C GLY A 62 -13.20 16.12 -9.15
N LEU A 63 -12.29 15.38 -9.78
CA LEU A 63 -11.52 15.78 -10.97
C LEU A 63 -11.98 15.07 -12.25
N ALA A 64 -12.57 13.89 -12.08
CA ALA A 64 -13.16 13.07 -13.12
C ALA A 64 -14.66 13.41 -13.22
N PHE A 65 -15.19 13.39 -14.43
CA PHE A 65 -16.62 13.48 -14.72
C PHE A 65 -17.33 14.81 -14.48
N GLN A 66 -17.10 15.77 -15.37
CA GLN A 66 -18.21 16.38 -16.11
C GLN A 66 -17.65 17.20 -17.25
N THR A 67 -17.67 16.65 -18.47
CA THR A 67 -18.02 17.39 -19.70
C THR A 67 -17.84 16.55 -20.98
N GLY A 68 -18.87 15.77 -21.32
CA GLY A 68 -19.08 15.28 -22.69
C GLY A 68 -20.01 16.16 -23.52
N TRP A 69 -20.50 17.27 -22.95
CA TRP A 69 -21.57 18.09 -23.55
C TRP A 69 -21.05 19.02 -24.64
N GLY A 70 -19.80 19.47 -24.56
CA GLY A 70 -19.27 20.51 -25.45
C GLY A 70 -19.28 20.11 -26.93
N LEU A 71 -18.86 18.88 -27.27
CA LEU A 71 -18.79 18.42 -28.65
C LEU A 71 -20.19 18.13 -29.22
N ASP A 72 -21.04 17.45 -28.45
CA ASP A 72 -22.42 17.12 -28.85
C ASP A 72 -23.27 18.40 -29.01
N LEU A 73 -23.10 19.38 -28.12
CA LEU A 73 -23.74 20.69 -28.25
C LEU A 73 -23.28 21.42 -29.52
N SER A 74 -21.98 21.41 -29.80
CA SER A 74 -21.42 22.03 -31.01
C SER A 74 -21.97 21.40 -32.29
N LEU A 75 -22.06 20.06 -32.35
CA LEU A 75 -22.69 19.32 -33.44
C LEU A 75 -24.18 19.65 -33.61
N ARG A 76 -24.92 19.75 -32.50
CA ARG A 76 -26.37 20.03 -32.50
C ARG A 76 -26.73 21.48 -32.78
N VAL A 77 -25.79 22.42 -32.64
CA VAL A 77 -26.04 23.85 -32.84
C VAL A 77 -25.38 24.36 -34.12
N PHE A 78 -24.09 24.11 -34.31
CA PHE A 78 -23.32 24.73 -35.40
C PHE A 78 -23.71 24.22 -36.79
N ILE A 79 -23.84 22.90 -36.96
CA ILE A 79 -24.25 22.29 -38.24
C ILE A 79 -25.65 22.75 -38.66
N PRO A 80 -26.70 22.67 -37.82
CA PRO A 80 -28.03 23.11 -38.23
C PRO A 80 -28.10 24.62 -38.48
N VAL A 81 -27.33 25.44 -37.76
CA VAL A 81 -27.23 26.88 -38.06
C VAL A 81 -26.62 27.10 -39.44
N CYS A 82 -25.50 26.44 -39.77
CA CYS A 82 -24.90 26.58 -41.11
C CYS A 82 -25.79 26.00 -42.21
N ALA A 83 -26.48 24.89 -41.96
CA ALA A 83 -27.43 24.29 -42.90
C ALA A 83 -28.66 25.21 -43.11
N ALA A 84 -29.14 25.87 -42.05
CA ALA A 84 -30.20 26.86 -42.14
C ALA A 84 -29.76 28.10 -42.93
N LEU A 85 -28.54 28.60 -42.70
CA LEU A 85 -27.94 29.70 -43.48
C LEU A 85 -27.77 29.30 -44.95
N PHE A 86 -27.36 28.07 -45.23
CA PHE A 86 -27.29 27.53 -46.58
C PHE A 86 -28.66 27.44 -47.26
N ALA A 87 -29.68 26.94 -46.55
CA ALA A 87 -31.05 26.90 -47.07
C ALA A 87 -31.62 28.31 -47.30
N PHE A 88 -31.35 29.23 -46.38
CA PHE A 88 -31.76 30.63 -46.48
C PHE A 88 -31.12 31.36 -47.66
N SER A 89 -29.87 31.03 -47.99
CA SER A 89 -29.16 31.60 -49.14
C SER A 89 -29.88 31.37 -50.48
N PHE A 90 -30.70 30.32 -50.63
CA PHE A 90 -31.52 30.14 -51.83
C PHE A 90 -32.64 31.17 -51.97
N TYR A 91 -33.11 31.74 -50.87
CA TYR A 91 -34.16 32.76 -50.84
C TYR A 91 -33.57 34.18 -50.83
N TRP A 92 -32.42 34.35 -50.18
CA TRP A 92 -31.77 35.64 -50.02
C TRP A 92 -30.25 35.49 -50.10
N ASP A 93 -29.70 35.73 -51.29
CA ASP A 93 -28.25 35.73 -51.53
C ASP A 93 -27.78 37.17 -51.76
N PHE A 94 -27.11 37.76 -50.77
CA PHE A 94 -26.39 39.03 -50.96
C PHE A 94 -25.11 38.76 -51.77
N ASP A 95 -24.81 39.66 -52.72
CA ASP A 95 -23.61 39.73 -53.57
C ASP A 95 -22.88 38.40 -53.87
N ALA A 96 -23.03 37.91 -55.11
CA ALA A 96 -22.24 36.82 -55.69
C ALA A 96 -22.21 35.47 -54.93
N GLY A 97 -23.08 35.28 -53.93
CA GLY A 97 -23.22 34.01 -53.21
C GLY A 97 -22.43 33.89 -51.91
N LEU A 98 -22.24 35.01 -51.21
CA LEU A 98 -21.47 35.08 -49.97
C LEU A 98 -22.01 34.14 -48.88
N ILE A 99 -23.31 34.18 -48.60
CA ILE A 99 -23.94 33.38 -47.54
C ILE A 99 -23.80 31.89 -47.86
N ARG A 100 -24.00 31.52 -49.13
CA ARG A 100 -23.81 30.15 -49.60
C ARG A 100 -22.39 29.65 -49.40
N SER A 101 -21.41 30.43 -49.87
CA SER A 101 -19.99 30.07 -49.81
C SER A 101 -19.51 29.93 -48.37
N CYS A 102 -19.84 30.90 -47.50
CA CYS A 102 -19.53 30.85 -46.07
C CYS A 102 -20.15 29.63 -45.40
N SER A 103 -21.44 29.37 -45.62
CA SER A 103 -22.13 28.24 -44.97
C SER A 103 -21.55 26.90 -45.39
N VAL A 104 -21.26 26.70 -46.68
CA VAL A 104 -20.64 25.46 -47.19
C VAL A 104 -19.22 25.31 -46.65
N ALA A 105 -18.40 26.36 -46.70
CA ALA A 105 -17.04 26.33 -46.20
C ALA A 105 -16.98 26.10 -44.68
N GLY A 106 -17.92 26.68 -43.92
CA GLY A 106 -18.09 26.44 -42.49
C GLY A 106 -18.49 25.00 -42.17
N MET A 107 -19.44 24.42 -42.91
CA MET A 107 -19.83 23.01 -42.77
C MET A 107 -18.68 22.06 -43.10
N ILE A 108 -17.93 22.33 -44.17
CA ILE A 108 -16.76 21.52 -44.55
C ILE A 108 -15.66 21.65 -43.50
N GLY A 109 -15.36 22.86 -43.03
CA GLY A 109 -14.34 23.11 -42.00
C GLY A 109 -14.65 22.41 -40.69
N PHE A 110 -15.90 22.49 -40.24
CA PHE A 110 -16.38 21.78 -39.06
C PHE A 110 -16.34 20.26 -39.26
N GLY A 111 -16.91 19.76 -40.36
CA GLY A 111 -17.00 18.34 -40.65
C GLY A 111 -15.64 17.67 -40.80
N THR A 112 -14.70 18.33 -41.48
CA THR A 112 -13.35 17.81 -41.69
C THR A 112 -12.58 17.71 -40.37
N ASN A 113 -12.67 18.73 -39.50
CA ASN A 113 -12.01 18.68 -38.20
C ASN A 113 -12.65 17.64 -37.27
N TRP A 114 -13.99 17.50 -37.31
CA TRP A 114 -14.70 16.45 -36.57
C TRP A 114 -14.25 15.04 -37.01
N VAL A 115 -14.15 14.80 -38.33
CA VAL A 115 -13.63 13.53 -38.87
C VAL A 115 -12.18 13.31 -38.43
N ALA A 116 -11.32 14.34 -38.51
CA ALA A 116 -9.92 14.23 -38.11
C ALA A 116 -9.75 13.81 -36.65
N ILE A 117 -10.52 14.42 -35.73
CA ILE A 117 -10.51 14.03 -34.31
C ILE A 117 -11.00 12.60 -34.15
N LYS A 118 -12.08 12.21 -34.86
CA LYS A 118 -12.59 10.84 -34.82
C LYS A 118 -11.59 9.81 -35.36
N MET A 119 -10.79 10.19 -36.35
CA MET A 119 -9.73 9.37 -36.95
C MET A 119 -8.53 9.13 -36.02
N LEU A 120 -8.37 9.91 -34.94
CA LEU A 120 -7.34 9.61 -33.93
C LEU A 120 -7.64 8.29 -33.20
N PHE A 121 -8.92 7.97 -32.99
CA PHE A 121 -9.38 6.82 -32.19
C PHE A 121 -9.96 5.68 -33.03
N TRP A 122 -10.57 6.00 -34.17
CA TRP A 122 -11.24 5.04 -35.04
C TRP A 122 -10.61 5.03 -36.44
N PRO A 123 -10.40 3.87 -37.10
CA PRO A 123 -10.79 2.52 -36.72
C PRO A 123 -9.79 1.85 -35.77
N ARG A 124 -10.30 1.05 -34.82
CA ARG A 124 -9.47 0.38 -33.80
C ARG A 124 -8.55 -0.69 -34.38
N THR A 125 -9.00 -1.36 -35.42
CA THR A 125 -8.24 -2.34 -36.19
C THR A 125 -7.92 -1.81 -37.58
N PRO A 126 -6.78 -2.19 -38.17
CA PRO A 126 -6.41 -1.71 -39.49
C PRO A 126 -7.47 -2.09 -40.53
N ARG A 127 -7.99 -1.09 -41.24
CA ARG A 127 -8.93 -1.26 -42.35
C ARG A 127 -8.28 -0.83 -43.67
N PRO A 128 -8.66 -1.46 -44.82
CA PRO A 128 -8.02 -1.18 -46.11
C PRO A 128 -8.13 0.27 -46.62
N VAL A 129 -9.19 0.99 -46.24
CA VAL A 129 -9.49 2.34 -46.76
C VAL A 129 -9.13 3.45 -45.75
N PHE A 130 -9.48 3.24 -44.48
CA PHE A 130 -9.32 4.26 -43.44
C PHE A 130 -8.06 4.06 -42.58
N GLY A 131 -7.27 3.02 -42.86
CA GLY A 131 -6.12 2.65 -42.04
C GLY A 131 -6.54 2.23 -40.63
N GLN A 132 -5.66 2.47 -39.67
CA GLN A 132 -5.94 2.36 -38.23
C GLN A 132 -5.87 3.76 -37.63
N GLY A 133 -6.67 4.03 -36.59
CA GLY A 133 -6.57 5.28 -35.86
C GLY A 133 -5.19 5.48 -35.26
N LEU A 134 -4.75 6.74 -35.16
CA LEU A 134 -3.38 7.09 -34.74
C LEU A 134 -3.04 6.53 -33.34
N ILE A 135 -3.95 6.70 -32.37
CA ILE A 135 -3.71 6.29 -30.98
C ILE A 135 -3.69 4.76 -30.84
N PRO A 136 -4.66 3.99 -31.37
CA PRO A 136 -4.57 2.53 -31.39
C PRO A 136 -3.29 2.01 -32.08
N SER A 137 -2.86 2.67 -33.17
CA SER A 137 -1.65 2.25 -33.92
C SER A 137 -0.34 2.50 -33.16
N GLN A 138 -0.31 3.49 -32.27
CA GLN A 138 0.86 3.85 -31.46
C GLN A 138 0.74 3.42 -29.99
N ARG A 139 -0.26 2.60 -29.65
CA ARG A 139 -0.58 2.20 -28.27
C ARG A 139 0.65 1.74 -27.50
N ASP A 140 1.44 0.83 -28.06
CA ASP A 140 2.59 0.25 -27.34
C ASP A 140 3.68 1.30 -27.08
N GLN A 141 3.92 2.20 -28.03
CA GLN A 141 4.88 3.30 -27.86
C GLN A 141 4.38 4.32 -26.83
N LEU A 142 3.08 4.62 -26.84
CA LEU A 142 2.46 5.51 -25.86
C LEU A 142 2.54 4.90 -24.46
N ILE A 143 2.22 3.61 -24.31
CA ILE A 143 2.32 2.88 -23.04
C ILE A 143 3.75 2.93 -22.53
N GLN A 144 4.75 2.64 -23.36
CA GLN A 144 6.15 2.71 -22.95
C GLN A 144 6.56 4.13 -22.50
N LYS A 145 6.19 5.16 -23.26
CA LYS A 145 6.51 6.55 -22.89
C LYS A 145 5.83 6.99 -21.60
N VAL A 146 4.55 6.66 -21.44
CA VAL A 146 3.81 6.95 -20.20
C VAL A 146 4.42 6.18 -19.04
N ALA A 147 4.74 4.90 -19.22
CA ALA A 147 5.38 4.09 -18.20
C ALA A 147 6.73 4.68 -17.78
N ASP A 148 7.59 5.01 -18.74
CA ASP A 148 8.91 5.61 -18.46
C ASP A 148 8.76 6.96 -17.74
N GLU A 149 7.79 7.79 -18.12
CA GLU A 149 7.52 9.07 -17.47
C GLU A 149 6.98 8.90 -16.04
N VAL A 150 6.03 7.97 -15.83
CA VAL A 150 5.49 7.62 -14.51
C VAL A 150 6.57 7.04 -13.61
N LEU A 151 7.37 6.11 -14.13
CA LEU A 151 8.46 5.50 -13.36
C LEU A 151 9.54 6.52 -13.03
N LYS A 152 9.88 7.41 -13.95
CA LYS A 152 10.91 8.42 -13.71
C LYS A 152 10.46 9.48 -12.70
N ASN A 153 9.22 9.95 -12.78
CA ASN A 153 8.78 11.16 -12.08
C ASN A 153 7.76 10.93 -10.95
N LEU A 154 7.07 9.79 -10.91
CA LEU A 154 5.99 9.53 -9.96
C LEU A 154 6.24 8.32 -9.06
N ILE A 155 6.78 7.23 -9.60
CA ILE A 155 6.97 5.98 -8.85
C ILE A 155 8.35 5.41 -9.21
N ASN A 156 9.39 5.98 -8.60
CA ASN A 156 10.75 5.45 -8.60
C ASN A 156 11.16 4.96 -7.21
N GLU A 157 12.19 4.13 -7.19
CA GLU A 157 12.78 3.56 -5.98
C GLU A 157 13.20 4.67 -5.00
N GLU A 158 13.86 5.72 -5.50
CA GLU A 158 14.38 6.81 -4.69
C GLU A 158 13.29 7.57 -3.93
N LEU A 159 12.14 7.80 -4.57
CA LEU A 159 10.99 8.46 -3.97
C LEU A 159 10.33 7.58 -2.91
N ILE A 160 10.29 6.25 -3.14
CA ILE A 160 9.79 5.29 -2.14
C ILE A 160 10.73 5.29 -0.92
N GLU A 161 12.04 5.17 -1.13
CA GLU A 161 13.04 5.25 -0.07
C GLU A 161 12.92 6.58 0.71
N GLN A 162 12.82 7.71 -0.01
CA GLN A 162 12.63 9.02 0.58
C GLN A 162 11.36 9.07 1.43
N LYS A 163 10.24 8.56 0.93
CA LYS A 163 8.96 8.58 1.65
C LYS A 163 8.96 7.69 2.89
N ILE A 164 9.65 6.55 2.84
CA ILE A 164 9.86 5.68 4.01
C ILE A 164 10.61 6.43 5.12
N VAL A 165 11.67 7.16 4.75
CA VAL A 165 12.44 7.98 5.69
C VAL A 165 11.59 9.14 6.23
N GLU A 166 10.93 9.91 5.37
CA GLU A 166 10.10 11.06 5.79
C GLU A 166 8.94 10.66 6.70
N SER A 167 8.28 9.55 6.39
CA SER A 167 7.13 9.07 7.15
C SER A 167 7.51 8.40 8.47
N GLN A 168 8.81 8.20 8.72
CA GLN A 168 9.35 7.56 9.92
C GLN A 168 8.63 6.23 10.24
N VAL A 169 8.26 5.47 9.20
CA VAL A 169 7.49 4.22 9.34
C VAL A 169 8.22 3.21 10.21
N VAL A 170 9.55 3.10 10.03
CA VAL A 170 10.38 2.17 10.82
C VAL A 170 10.31 2.51 12.31
N LYS A 171 10.47 3.79 12.65
CA LYS A 171 10.39 4.24 14.04
C LYS A 171 9.01 3.99 14.63
N ARG A 172 7.93 4.34 13.91
CA ARG A 172 6.54 4.07 14.35
C ARG A 172 6.27 2.57 14.54
N PHE A 173 6.84 1.74 13.69
CA PHE A 173 6.76 0.28 13.81
C PHE A 173 7.44 -0.20 15.09
N THR A 174 8.68 0.24 15.35
CA THR A 174 9.42 -0.16 16.54
C THR A 174 8.77 0.37 17.83
N ASP A 175 8.34 1.64 17.84
CA ASP A 175 7.61 2.26 18.96
C ASP A 175 6.34 1.45 19.29
N GLY A 176 5.52 1.16 18.27
CA GLY A 176 4.29 0.39 18.41
C GLY A 176 4.56 -1.04 18.90
N LEU A 177 5.57 -1.73 18.37
CA LEU A 177 5.96 -3.06 18.86
C LEU A 177 6.35 -3.04 20.33
N ILE A 178 7.22 -2.11 20.74
CA ILE A 178 7.69 -2.01 22.11
C ILE A 178 6.52 -1.72 23.05
N GLU A 179 5.61 -0.82 22.67
CA GLU A 179 4.42 -0.49 23.46
C GLU A 179 3.50 -1.71 23.63
N LYS A 180 3.22 -2.45 22.55
CA LYS A 180 2.39 -3.66 22.61
C LYS A 180 3.06 -4.78 23.40
N LEU A 181 4.38 -4.96 23.27
CA LEU A 181 5.15 -5.92 24.05
C LEU A 181 5.10 -5.58 25.54
N ARG A 182 5.27 -4.31 25.91
CA ARG A 182 5.13 -3.83 27.29
C ARG A 182 3.73 -4.16 27.85
N PHE A 183 2.70 -3.93 27.04
CA PHE A 183 1.33 -4.24 27.42
C PHE A 183 1.11 -5.74 27.65
N ILE A 184 1.61 -6.60 26.75
CA ILE A 184 1.44 -8.06 26.86
C ILE A 184 2.20 -8.62 28.06
N VAL A 185 3.47 -8.23 28.21
CA VAL A 185 4.32 -8.74 29.29
C VAL A 185 3.83 -8.28 30.67
N GLY A 186 3.16 -7.13 30.74
CA GLY A 186 2.52 -6.64 31.96
C GLY A 186 1.25 -7.38 32.37
N GLN A 187 0.71 -8.30 31.55
CA GLN A 187 -0.50 -9.05 31.89
C GLN A 187 -0.15 -10.33 32.67
N ASP A 188 -0.77 -10.50 33.84
CA ASP A 188 -0.65 -11.72 34.63
C ASP A 188 -1.08 -12.96 33.83
N ALA A 189 -2.13 -12.81 33.01
CA ALA A 189 -2.60 -13.87 32.12
C ALA A 189 -1.52 -14.37 31.13
N PHE A 190 -0.64 -13.48 30.65
CA PHE A 190 0.46 -13.88 29.76
C PHE A 190 1.52 -14.70 30.51
N ARG A 191 1.78 -14.36 31.77
CA ARG A 191 2.72 -15.09 32.62
C ARG A 191 2.20 -16.50 32.93
N GLU A 192 0.92 -16.60 33.29
CA GLU A 192 0.24 -17.88 33.53
C GLU A 192 0.22 -18.75 32.26
N ASP A 193 -0.08 -18.16 31.10
CA ASP A 193 -0.06 -18.90 29.84
C ASP A 193 1.36 -19.34 29.43
N LEU A 194 2.38 -18.53 29.72
CA LEU A 194 3.78 -18.88 29.50
C LEU A 194 4.21 -20.05 30.40
N GLU A 195 3.80 -20.04 31.68
CA GLU A 195 3.98 -21.16 32.60
C GLU A 195 3.33 -22.43 32.04
N ALA A 196 2.06 -22.33 31.64
CA ALA A 196 1.32 -23.45 31.07
C ALA A 196 2.01 -24.00 29.80
N MET A 197 2.55 -23.14 28.94
CA MET A 197 3.29 -23.57 27.75
C MET A 197 4.57 -24.33 28.11
N ILE A 198 5.36 -23.81 29.05
CA ILE A 198 6.61 -24.46 29.48
C ILE A 198 6.30 -25.80 30.13
N LEU A 199 5.30 -25.86 31.02
CA LEU A 199 4.86 -27.11 31.64
C LEU A 199 4.35 -28.11 30.61
N THR A 200 3.61 -27.66 29.60
CA THR A 200 3.16 -28.52 28.49
C THR A 200 4.37 -29.11 27.76
N TYR A 201 5.35 -28.28 27.38
CA TYR A 201 6.54 -28.73 26.66
C TYR A 201 7.43 -29.66 27.49
N VAL A 202 7.64 -29.34 28.77
CA VAL A 202 8.38 -30.19 29.72
C VAL A 202 7.63 -31.50 29.97
N GLY A 203 6.29 -31.48 30.03
CA GLY A 203 5.45 -32.66 30.19
C GLY A 203 5.52 -33.60 28.99
N GLU A 204 5.46 -33.04 27.78
CA GLU A 204 5.65 -33.79 26.52
C GLU A 204 7.06 -34.40 26.46
N LEU A 205 8.11 -33.62 26.80
CA LEU A 205 9.49 -34.08 26.83
C LEU A 205 9.73 -35.20 27.86
N THR A 206 9.20 -35.07 29.08
CA THR A 206 9.39 -36.05 30.16
C THR A 206 8.57 -37.33 29.94
N SER A 207 7.45 -37.23 29.21
CA SER A 207 6.63 -38.38 28.83
C SER A 207 7.25 -39.21 27.70
N ASP A 208 8.08 -38.60 26.86
CA ASP A 208 8.75 -39.30 25.76
C ASP A 208 9.68 -40.42 26.26
N ALA A 209 9.44 -41.64 25.79
CA ALA A 209 10.26 -42.82 26.12
C ALA A 209 11.71 -42.63 25.68
N SER A 210 11.94 -41.94 24.56
CA SER A 210 13.28 -41.72 24.03
C SER A 210 14.08 -40.73 24.88
N PHE A 211 13.42 -39.71 25.44
CA PHE A 211 14.01 -38.79 26.41
C PHE A 211 14.35 -39.49 27.72
N ARG A 212 13.43 -40.28 28.28
CA ARG A 212 13.67 -41.07 29.51
C ARG A 212 14.87 -42.01 29.36
N GLU A 213 15.02 -42.66 28.20
CA GLU A 213 16.15 -43.54 27.91
C GLU A 213 17.47 -42.75 27.72
N ARG A 214 17.42 -41.58 27.07
CA ARG A 214 18.59 -40.67 26.95
C ARG A 214 19.03 -40.13 28.31
N ALA A 215 18.09 -39.71 29.15
CA ALA A 215 18.35 -39.22 30.50
C ALA A 215 18.98 -40.32 31.37
N ALA A 216 18.45 -41.54 31.31
CA ALA A 216 19.02 -42.70 32.02
C ALA A 216 20.46 -42.99 31.55
N ARG A 217 20.72 -43.02 30.24
CA ARG A 217 22.07 -43.21 29.69
C ARG A 217 23.03 -42.07 30.02
N ARG A 218 22.55 -40.83 30.09
CA ARG A 218 23.35 -39.66 30.48
C ARG A 218 23.73 -39.73 31.96
N ALA A 219 22.79 -40.10 32.83
CA ALA A 219 23.02 -40.29 34.24
C ALA A 219 24.07 -41.40 34.49
N GLU A 220 23.97 -42.51 33.76
CA GLU A 220 24.96 -43.60 33.80
C GLU A 220 26.35 -43.09 33.41
N ARG A 221 26.46 -42.38 32.28
CA ARG A 221 27.74 -41.80 31.82
C ARG A 221 28.35 -40.77 32.77
N SER A 222 27.55 -39.85 33.31
CA SER A 222 28.04 -38.86 34.28
C SER A 222 28.55 -39.53 35.57
N LEU A 223 27.96 -40.66 35.96
CA LEU A 223 28.41 -41.46 37.10
C LEU A 223 29.77 -42.13 36.82
N GLU A 224 30.06 -42.47 35.57
CA GLU A 224 31.36 -43.00 35.15
C GLU A 224 32.46 -41.94 35.11
N GLU A 225 32.13 -40.69 34.79
CA GLU A 225 33.07 -39.55 34.74
C GLU A 225 33.41 -39.01 36.13
N PHE A 226 32.44 -38.96 37.05
CA PHE A 226 32.64 -38.40 38.40
C PHE A 226 33.43 -39.30 39.35
N GLY A 227 33.50 -40.60 39.08
CA GLY A 227 34.12 -41.56 39.98
C GLY A 227 35.25 -42.35 39.32
N GLY A 228 36.47 -42.19 39.85
CA GLY A 228 37.61 -43.04 39.48
C GLY A 228 37.31 -44.54 39.64
N THR A 229 38.17 -45.39 39.09
CA THR A 229 38.02 -46.86 39.00
C THR A 229 37.55 -47.55 40.30
N ALA A 230 37.92 -47.02 41.47
CA ALA A 230 37.47 -47.51 42.77
C ALA A 230 35.98 -47.23 43.06
N PHE A 231 35.48 -46.03 42.71
CA PHE A 231 34.06 -45.70 42.79
C PHE A 231 33.28 -46.49 41.74
N LYS A 232 33.79 -46.62 40.51
CA LYS A 232 33.17 -47.41 39.45
C LYS A 232 33.00 -48.89 39.86
N ALA A 233 34.00 -49.49 40.51
CA ALA A 233 33.91 -50.86 41.03
C ALA A 233 32.97 -51.00 42.24
N TRP A 234 32.98 -50.03 43.15
CA TRP A 234 32.05 -49.98 44.30
C TRP A 234 30.60 -49.79 43.84
N VAL A 235 30.39 -48.88 42.89
CA VAL A 235 29.12 -48.64 42.20
C VAL A 235 28.72 -49.92 41.48
N VAL A 236 29.40 -50.41 40.46
CA VAL A 236 28.97 -51.61 39.70
C VAL A 236 28.67 -52.83 40.61
N LYS A 237 29.45 -53.03 41.68
CA LYS A 237 29.26 -54.15 42.64
C LYS A 237 28.06 -53.96 43.59
N LYS A 238 27.65 -52.71 43.89
CA LYS A 238 26.54 -52.36 44.80
C LYS A 238 25.29 -51.80 44.07
N LEU A 239 25.46 -51.34 42.82
CA LEU A 239 24.51 -50.62 41.98
C LEU A 239 23.48 -51.54 41.34
N LYS A 240 23.89 -52.76 40.95
CA LYS A 240 23.00 -53.72 40.27
C LYS A 240 21.86 -54.25 41.16
N ARG A 241 21.84 -53.92 42.47
CA ARG A 241 20.79 -54.40 43.38
C ARG A 241 20.35 -53.39 44.44
N THR A 242 21.24 -52.51 44.91
CA THR A 242 20.95 -51.68 46.10
C THR A 242 20.69 -50.20 45.79
N TRP A 243 21.28 -49.65 44.72
CA TRP A 243 21.19 -48.20 44.41
C TRP A 243 20.27 -47.84 43.25
N GLN A 244 19.85 -48.82 42.44
CA GLN A 244 18.93 -48.56 41.33
C GLN A 244 17.54 -48.07 41.80
N ALA A 245 17.02 -48.61 42.92
CA ALA A 245 15.75 -48.14 43.49
C ALA A 245 15.82 -46.69 43.99
N PRO A 246 16.76 -46.34 44.91
CA PRO A 246 16.87 -44.98 45.42
C PRO A 246 17.08 -43.93 44.34
N LEU A 247 17.87 -44.25 43.29
CA LEU A 247 18.15 -43.31 42.21
C LEU A 247 16.92 -43.08 41.32
N LEU A 248 16.21 -44.16 40.95
CA LEU A 248 14.98 -44.05 40.16
C LEU A 248 13.86 -43.37 40.95
N GLU A 249 13.81 -43.58 42.26
CA GLU A 249 12.88 -42.90 43.16
C GLU A 249 13.21 -41.41 43.30
N LEU A 250 14.50 -41.06 43.37
CA LEU A 250 14.95 -39.67 43.35
C LEU A 250 14.61 -38.98 42.02
N ILE A 251 14.88 -39.61 40.87
CA ILE A 251 14.55 -39.03 39.57
C ILE A 251 13.03 -38.92 39.40
N ASN A 252 12.25 -39.93 39.79
CA ASN A 252 10.79 -39.85 39.75
C ASN A 252 10.27 -38.74 40.66
N ARG A 253 10.84 -38.56 41.87
CA ARG A 253 10.47 -37.46 42.78
C ARG A 253 10.80 -36.10 42.16
N GLU A 254 12.00 -35.95 41.61
CA GLU A 254 12.41 -34.70 40.97
C GLU A 254 11.53 -34.37 39.75
N VAL A 255 11.18 -35.38 38.96
CA VAL A 255 10.27 -35.26 37.80
C VAL A 255 8.83 -34.94 38.24
N GLU A 256 8.42 -35.40 39.41
CA GLU A 256 7.10 -35.09 39.99
C GLU A 256 7.05 -33.66 40.58
N GLU A 257 8.17 -33.18 41.12
CA GLU A 257 8.33 -31.82 41.67
C GLU A 257 8.75 -30.77 40.60
N LEU A 258 8.89 -31.18 39.33
CA LEU A 258 9.22 -30.30 38.22
C LEU A 258 8.27 -29.09 38.09
N PRO A 259 6.94 -29.19 38.29
CA PRO A 259 6.06 -28.04 38.17
C PRO A 259 6.39 -26.91 39.15
N GLU A 260 6.68 -27.25 40.40
CA GLU A 260 7.07 -26.25 41.42
C GLU A 260 8.46 -25.67 41.13
N THR A 261 9.38 -26.49 40.60
CA THR A 261 10.70 -26.02 40.16
C THR A 261 10.59 -25.07 38.97
N VAL A 262 9.73 -25.39 38.00
CA VAL A 262 9.44 -24.54 36.84
C VAL A 262 8.76 -23.25 37.28
N ARG A 263 7.79 -23.30 38.19
CA ARG A 263 7.12 -22.11 38.75
C ARG A 263 8.10 -21.23 39.51
N SER A 264 8.98 -21.82 40.33
CA SER A 264 10.03 -21.08 41.04
C SER A 264 11.08 -20.49 40.09
N ALA A 265 11.42 -21.16 39.00
CA ALA A 265 12.32 -20.61 38.00
C ALA A 265 11.63 -19.50 37.18
N LEU A 266 10.33 -19.63 36.90
CA LEU A 266 9.54 -18.64 36.18
C LEU A 266 9.35 -17.35 36.97
N SER A 267 9.23 -17.42 38.29
CA SER A 267 9.18 -16.23 39.14
C SER A 267 10.49 -15.42 39.12
N GLU A 268 11.64 -16.07 38.86
CA GLU A 268 12.90 -15.36 38.59
C GLU A 268 12.91 -14.73 37.19
N VAL A 269 12.25 -15.38 36.21
CA VAL A 269 12.08 -14.91 34.84
C VAL A 269 11.10 -13.72 34.76
N ASP A 270 10.21 -13.54 35.73
CA ASP A 270 9.31 -12.38 35.80
C ASP A 270 10.06 -11.05 35.77
N GLY A 271 11.21 -10.98 36.46
CA GLY A 271 12.08 -9.80 36.42
C GLY A 271 12.78 -9.61 35.07
N VAL A 272 12.98 -10.68 34.30
CA VAL A 272 13.53 -10.62 32.93
C VAL A 272 12.48 -10.13 31.95
N LEU A 273 11.25 -10.65 32.07
CA LEU A 273 10.07 -10.22 31.32
C LEU A 273 9.86 -8.71 31.47
N GLU A 274 9.85 -8.19 32.69
CA GLU A 274 9.68 -6.74 32.95
C GLU A 274 10.81 -5.87 32.39
N ARG A 275 12.03 -6.41 32.32
CA ARG A 275 13.19 -5.70 31.76
C ARG A 275 13.26 -5.78 30.24
N LEU A 276 12.53 -6.70 29.61
CA LEU A 276 12.61 -6.93 28.16
C LEU A 276 12.18 -5.69 27.35
N PRO A 277 11.03 -5.03 27.61
CA PRO A 277 10.65 -3.81 26.91
C PRO A 277 11.71 -2.71 27.07
N VAL A 278 12.25 -2.54 28.28
CA VAL A 278 13.28 -1.52 28.59
C VAL A 278 14.59 -1.82 27.85
N ALA A 279 14.97 -3.09 27.76
CA ALA A 279 16.14 -3.51 27.00
C ALA A 279 15.97 -3.26 25.49
N LEU A 280 14.75 -3.45 24.95
CA LEU A 280 14.42 -3.14 23.56
C LEU A 280 14.45 -1.63 23.29
N GLU A 281 13.90 -0.81 24.19
CA GLU A 281 13.98 0.67 24.12
C GLU A 281 15.42 1.15 24.10
N SER A 282 16.28 0.61 24.98
CA SER A 282 17.69 0.98 25.03
C SER A 282 18.48 0.67 23.75
N ARG A 283 17.96 -0.24 22.92
CA ARG A 283 18.56 -0.67 21.65
C ARG A 283 17.73 -0.26 20.43
N GLN A 284 16.72 0.59 20.62
CA GLN A 284 15.77 0.96 19.58
C GLN A 284 16.47 1.51 18.33
N GLU A 285 17.46 2.40 18.48
CA GLU A 285 18.19 2.93 17.31
C GLU A 285 18.91 1.85 16.50
N ALA A 286 19.43 0.80 17.17
CA ALA A 286 20.06 -0.31 16.48
C ALA A 286 19.03 -1.16 15.72
N ILE A 287 17.87 -1.38 16.33
CA ILE A 287 16.74 -2.07 15.71
C ILE A 287 16.25 -1.29 14.49
N ASP A 288 16.04 0.02 14.65
CA ASP A 288 15.60 0.91 13.57
C ASP A 288 16.57 0.91 12.39
N ARG A 289 17.90 0.91 12.65
CA ARG A 289 18.91 0.80 11.58
C ARG A 289 18.82 -0.52 10.82
N VAL A 290 18.67 -1.63 11.53
CA VAL A 290 18.54 -2.97 10.92
C VAL A 290 17.25 -3.06 10.11
N LEU A 291 16.12 -2.65 10.69
CA LEU A 291 14.82 -2.65 10.01
C LEU A 291 14.81 -1.71 8.80
N SER A 292 15.43 -0.53 8.90
CA SER A 292 15.59 0.38 7.76
C SER A 292 16.39 -0.28 6.65
N THR A 293 17.50 -0.93 6.98
CA THR A 293 18.35 -1.62 5.99
C THR A 293 17.60 -2.76 5.31
N MET A 294 16.85 -3.56 6.08
CA MET A 294 16.02 -4.63 5.54
C MET A 294 14.91 -4.08 4.64
N LEU A 295 14.21 -3.03 5.08
CA LEU A 295 13.13 -2.41 4.32
C LEU A 295 13.62 -1.80 3.01
N MET A 296 14.74 -1.07 3.01
CA MET A 296 15.35 -0.55 1.78
C MET A 296 15.83 -1.69 0.87
N GLY A 297 16.39 -2.75 1.44
CA GLY A 297 16.75 -3.96 0.68
C GLY A 297 15.54 -4.61 -0.01
N LEU A 298 14.38 -4.65 0.66
CA LEU A 298 13.14 -5.16 0.07
C LEU A 298 12.64 -4.25 -1.06
N VAL A 299 12.67 -2.93 -0.88
CA VAL A 299 12.24 -1.97 -1.90
C VAL A 299 13.07 -2.12 -3.18
N ARG A 300 14.38 -2.33 -3.05
CA ARG A 300 15.33 -2.58 -4.16
C ARG A 300 15.06 -3.87 -4.93
N GLU A 301 14.60 -4.90 -4.25
CA GLU A 301 14.31 -6.19 -4.89
C GLU A 301 12.99 -6.15 -5.69
N VAL A 302 12.10 -5.21 -5.37
CA VAL A 302 10.82 -5.05 -6.08
C VAL A 302 11.04 -4.27 -7.38
N ASP A 303 10.91 -4.96 -8.52
CA ASP A 303 10.93 -4.33 -9.84
C ASP A 303 9.59 -3.59 -10.11
N VAL A 304 9.50 -2.36 -9.61
CA VAL A 304 8.37 -1.45 -9.82
C VAL A 304 8.13 -1.23 -11.33
N ARG A 305 9.20 -1.19 -12.14
CA ARG A 305 9.10 -0.99 -13.58
C ARG A 305 8.38 -2.13 -14.26
N ALA A 306 8.72 -3.37 -13.93
CA ALA A 306 8.04 -4.54 -14.46
C ALA A 306 6.54 -4.52 -14.10
N ILE A 307 6.21 -4.21 -12.84
CA ILE A 307 4.81 -4.14 -12.37
C ILE A 307 4.02 -3.10 -13.15
N VAL A 308 4.54 -1.88 -13.29
CA VAL A 308 3.85 -0.78 -13.98
C VAL A 308 3.69 -1.09 -15.47
N LEU A 309 4.72 -1.64 -16.12
CA LEU A 309 4.65 -2.03 -17.53
C LEU A 309 3.64 -3.15 -17.76
N GLU A 310 3.62 -4.16 -16.89
CA GLU A 310 2.65 -5.25 -16.96
C GLU A 310 1.22 -4.70 -16.84
N GLN A 311 0.95 -3.87 -15.83
CA GLN A 311 -0.37 -3.25 -15.65
C GLN A 311 -0.77 -2.38 -16.83
N LEU A 312 0.11 -1.50 -17.32
CA LEU A 312 -0.20 -0.65 -18.47
C LEU A 312 -0.38 -1.45 -19.77
N SER A 313 0.30 -2.59 -19.92
CA SER A 313 0.12 -3.46 -21.10
C SER A 313 -1.26 -4.11 -21.18
N THR A 314 -1.94 -4.26 -20.02
CA THR A 314 -3.31 -4.78 -19.96
C THR A 314 -4.36 -3.75 -20.41
N VAL A 315 -4.03 -2.45 -20.38
CA VAL A 315 -4.96 -1.37 -20.75
C VAL A 315 -5.26 -1.40 -22.24
N THR A 316 -6.50 -1.71 -22.60
CA THR A 316 -6.97 -1.84 -23.97
C THR A 316 -7.07 -0.50 -24.70
N ALA A 317 -7.13 -0.53 -26.03
CA ALA A 317 -7.34 0.68 -26.83
C ALA A 317 -8.68 1.39 -26.51
N GLU A 318 -9.69 0.65 -26.03
CA GLU A 318 -10.99 1.19 -25.64
C GLU A 318 -10.95 1.93 -24.30
N GLU A 319 -10.17 1.43 -23.34
CA GLU A 319 -9.93 2.12 -22.07
C GLU A 319 -9.11 3.41 -22.27
N LEU A 320 -8.10 3.37 -23.15
CA LEU A 320 -7.35 4.57 -23.54
C LEU A 320 -8.24 5.61 -24.23
N GLU A 321 -9.15 5.17 -25.12
CA GLU A 321 -10.14 6.03 -25.78
C GLU A 321 -11.06 6.69 -24.75
N THR A 322 -11.58 5.90 -23.80
CA THR A 322 -12.51 6.39 -22.76
C THR A 322 -11.83 7.38 -21.83
N GLY A 323 -10.64 7.06 -21.31
CA GLY A 323 -9.89 7.96 -20.43
C GLY A 323 -9.45 9.25 -21.13
N PHE A 324 -9.05 9.17 -22.40
CA PHE A 324 -8.71 10.38 -23.16
C PHE A 324 -9.94 11.24 -23.46
N ARG A 325 -11.07 10.61 -23.83
CA ARG A 325 -12.32 11.30 -24.11
C ARG A 325 -12.82 12.08 -22.89
N GLU A 326 -12.69 11.47 -21.72
CA GLU A 326 -13.04 12.09 -20.45
C GLU A 326 -12.23 13.37 -20.17
N PHE A 327 -10.95 13.39 -20.53
CA PHE A 327 -10.08 14.55 -20.36
C PHE A 327 -10.22 15.60 -21.48
N SER A 328 -10.62 15.19 -22.69
CA SER A 328 -10.41 15.98 -23.90
C SER A 328 -11.67 16.56 -24.53
N ASP A 329 -12.86 16.07 -24.19
CA ASP A 329 -14.12 16.44 -24.88
C ASP A 329 -14.37 17.97 -24.92
N ASP A 330 -14.03 18.70 -23.86
CA ASP A 330 -14.18 20.17 -23.84
C ASP A 330 -13.17 20.92 -24.73
N LYS A 331 -11.93 20.43 -24.83
CA LYS A 331 -10.89 21.09 -25.63
C LYS A 331 -11.02 20.75 -27.11
N LEU A 332 -11.46 19.53 -27.43
CA LEU A 332 -11.66 19.08 -28.81
C LEU A 332 -12.85 19.78 -29.49
N SER A 333 -13.92 20.08 -28.72
CA SER A 333 -15.05 20.86 -29.24
C SER A 333 -14.62 22.26 -29.68
N PHE A 334 -13.76 22.93 -28.91
CA PHE A 334 -13.24 24.24 -29.26
C PHE A 334 -12.48 24.23 -30.60
N ILE A 335 -11.62 23.22 -30.82
CA ILE A 335 -10.87 23.09 -32.09
C ILE A 335 -11.83 22.87 -33.27
N THR A 336 -12.87 22.06 -33.08
CA THR A 336 -13.86 21.78 -34.13
C THR A 336 -14.71 23.01 -34.46
N LEU A 337 -15.12 23.75 -33.43
CA LEU A 337 -15.86 25.00 -33.60
C LEU A 337 -14.99 26.07 -34.27
N LEU A 338 -13.70 26.16 -33.89
CA LEU A 338 -12.75 27.08 -34.52
C LEU A 338 -12.56 26.74 -36.01
N GLY A 339 -12.44 25.46 -36.36
CA GLY A 339 -12.37 25.01 -37.75
C GLY A 339 -13.63 25.37 -38.54
N GLY A 340 -14.81 25.26 -37.94
CA GLY A 340 -16.07 25.71 -38.53
C GLY A 340 -16.14 27.22 -38.71
N LEU A 341 -15.75 28.00 -37.70
CA LEU A 341 -15.71 29.46 -37.75
C LEU A 341 -14.71 29.97 -38.79
N LEU A 342 -13.53 29.37 -38.84
CA LEU A 342 -12.51 29.70 -39.83
C LEU A 342 -12.96 29.31 -41.25
N GLY A 343 -13.72 28.22 -41.39
CA GLY A 343 -14.42 27.87 -42.63
C GLY A 343 -15.45 28.94 -43.06
N LEU A 344 -16.26 29.46 -42.12
CA LEU A 344 -17.20 30.55 -42.40
C LEU A 344 -16.47 31.81 -42.90
N VAL A 345 -15.39 32.20 -42.24
CA VAL A 345 -14.56 33.35 -42.66
C VAL A 345 -13.87 33.05 -44.00
N GLY A 346 -13.36 31.84 -44.19
CA GLY A 346 -12.72 31.39 -45.43
C GLY A 346 -13.65 31.41 -46.64
N GLY A 347 -14.95 31.18 -46.45
CA GLY A 347 -15.94 31.31 -47.52
C GLY A 347 -16.03 32.72 -48.11
N THR A 348 -15.67 33.77 -47.35
CA THR A 348 -15.57 35.14 -47.88
C THR A 348 -14.39 35.29 -48.84
N VAL A 349 -13.28 34.57 -48.60
CA VAL A 349 -12.08 34.57 -49.46
C VAL A 349 -12.38 33.94 -50.81
N ILE A 350 -13.25 32.93 -50.85
CA ILE A 350 -13.69 32.29 -52.09
C ILE A 350 -14.46 33.26 -53.00
N VAL A 351 -15.24 34.17 -52.40
CA VAL A 351 -16.09 35.13 -53.13
C VAL A 351 -15.35 36.42 -53.47
N TRP A 352 -14.55 36.95 -52.54
CA TRP A 352 -13.78 38.19 -52.70
C TRP A 352 -12.33 38.03 -52.22
N PRO A 353 -11.47 37.42 -53.04
CA PRO A 353 -10.14 37.00 -52.59
C PRO A 353 -9.24 38.17 -52.17
N LEU A 354 -9.18 39.26 -52.94
CA LEU A 354 -8.28 40.38 -52.63
C LEU A 354 -8.72 41.13 -51.37
N GLN A 355 -10.00 41.49 -51.28
CA GLN A 355 -10.54 42.27 -50.17
C GLN A 355 -10.48 41.47 -48.87
N SER A 356 -10.87 40.20 -48.89
CA SER A 356 -10.82 39.34 -47.71
C SER A 356 -9.38 39.11 -47.23
N LEU A 357 -8.40 38.93 -48.13
CA LEU A 357 -7.00 38.79 -47.74
C LEU A 357 -6.44 40.04 -47.05
N ILE A 358 -6.79 41.23 -47.54
CA ILE A 358 -6.37 42.50 -46.91
C ILE A 358 -6.97 42.62 -45.51
N VAL A 359 -8.26 42.33 -45.34
CA VAL A 359 -8.94 42.38 -44.04
C VAL A 359 -8.34 41.36 -43.07
N LEU A 360 -8.10 40.13 -43.52
CA LEU A 360 -7.48 39.08 -42.71
C LEU A 360 -6.05 39.44 -42.30
N ALA A 361 -5.26 40.00 -43.22
CA ALA A 361 -3.90 40.46 -42.93
C ALA A 361 -3.89 41.60 -41.90
N LEU A 362 -4.82 42.55 -42.00
CA LEU A 362 -4.96 43.64 -41.05
C LEU A 362 -5.42 43.14 -39.66
N LEU A 363 -6.36 42.20 -39.63
CA LEU A 363 -6.79 41.54 -38.39
C LEU A 363 -5.64 40.77 -37.73
N ALA A 364 -4.85 40.01 -38.51
CA ALA A 364 -3.70 39.27 -38.01
C ALA A 364 -2.61 40.22 -37.48
N LEU A 365 -2.34 41.32 -38.19
CA LEU A 365 -1.42 42.35 -37.74
C LEU A 365 -1.90 43.00 -36.43
N LEU A 366 -3.18 43.33 -36.34
CA LEU A 366 -3.78 43.88 -35.12
C LEU A 366 -3.63 42.89 -33.95
N MET A 367 -3.93 41.61 -34.17
CA MET A 367 -3.80 40.58 -33.13
C MET A 367 -2.35 40.43 -32.66
N ALA A 368 -1.38 40.44 -33.59
CA ALA A 368 0.04 40.41 -33.25
C ALA A 368 0.51 41.65 -32.48
N LEU A 369 0.00 42.84 -32.84
CA LEU A 369 0.30 44.09 -32.12
C LEU A 369 -0.29 44.08 -30.71
N VAL A 370 -1.52 43.57 -30.54
CA VAL A 370 -2.14 43.39 -29.22
C VAL A 370 -1.35 42.39 -28.39
N ASP A 371 -0.97 41.24 -28.96
CA ASP A 371 -0.16 40.24 -28.25
C ASP A 371 1.18 40.83 -27.82
N LEU A 372 1.88 41.56 -28.69
CA LEU A 372 3.13 42.23 -28.37
C LEU A 372 2.97 43.30 -27.27
N ALA A 373 1.86 44.03 -27.28
CA ALA A 373 1.55 45.05 -26.26
C ALA A 373 1.16 44.44 -24.91
N VAL A 374 0.48 43.29 -24.91
CA VAL A 374 -0.01 42.60 -23.71
C VAL A 374 1.04 41.66 -23.10
N TYR A 375 1.92 41.08 -23.92
CA TYR A 375 3.02 40.19 -23.50
C TYR A 375 3.83 40.71 -22.29
N PRO A 376 4.35 41.96 -22.28
CA PRO A 376 5.11 42.46 -21.14
C PRO A 376 4.27 42.59 -19.85
N LEU A 377 2.96 42.85 -19.97
CA LEU A 377 2.05 42.96 -18.82
C LEU A 377 1.76 41.59 -18.21
N VAL A 378 1.58 40.56 -19.04
CA VAL A 378 1.28 39.18 -18.60
C VAL A 378 2.53 38.46 -18.09
N LYS A 379 3.70 38.69 -18.70
CA LYS A 379 4.98 38.12 -18.27
C LYS A 379 5.28 38.41 -16.79
N SER A 380 5.01 39.63 -16.32
CA SER A 380 5.25 40.01 -14.91
C SER A 380 4.40 39.22 -13.90
N ARG A 381 3.22 38.72 -14.30
CA ARG A 381 2.37 37.88 -13.45
C ARG A 381 2.79 36.40 -13.46
N TYR A 382 3.30 35.89 -14.57
CA TYR A 382 3.78 34.51 -14.67
C TYR A 382 5.10 34.30 -13.93
N GLU A 383 6.02 35.26 -13.98
CA GLU A 383 7.30 35.19 -13.27
C GLU A 383 7.17 35.38 -11.75
N GLN A 384 6.02 35.88 -11.26
CA GLN A 384 5.73 36.08 -9.83
C GLN A 384 4.95 34.94 -9.17
N ALA A 385 4.54 33.91 -9.91
CA ALA A 385 3.99 32.72 -9.29
C ALA A 385 5.11 32.04 -8.47
N PRO A 386 4.98 31.91 -7.13
CA PRO A 386 6.05 31.35 -6.34
C PRO A 386 6.28 29.90 -6.77
N LEU A 387 7.49 29.61 -7.25
CA LEU A 387 8.03 28.26 -7.25
C LEU A 387 7.84 27.72 -5.83
N VAL A 388 6.93 26.78 -5.62
CA VAL A 388 6.82 26.07 -4.36
C VAL A 388 8.19 25.42 -4.13
N PRO A 389 8.97 25.84 -3.13
CA PRO A 389 10.26 25.20 -2.88
C PRO A 389 10.01 23.76 -2.45
N PRO A 390 10.84 22.78 -2.86
CA PRO A 390 10.75 21.45 -2.32
C PRO A 390 11.07 21.56 -0.82
N HIS A 391 10.07 21.26 0.01
CA HIS A 391 10.15 21.18 1.47
C HIS A 391 10.62 22.44 2.21
N ALA A 392 9.68 23.36 2.47
CA ALA A 392 9.75 24.17 3.69
C ALA A 392 8.86 23.50 4.77
N PRO A 393 9.37 23.19 5.98
CA PRO A 393 8.51 22.73 7.07
C PRO A 393 7.50 23.84 7.38
N ARG A 394 6.21 23.48 7.43
CA ARG A 394 5.14 24.40 7.82
C ARG A 394 5.48 25.00 9.19
N PRO A 395 5.40 26.32 9.41
CA PRO A 395 5.48 26.87 10.75
C PRO A 395 4.29 26.34 11.55
N VAL A 396 4.59 25.76 12.71
CA VAL A 396 3.60 25.44 13.74
C VAL A 396 2.96 26.77 14.14
N GLY A 397 1.75 27.03 13.65
CA GLY A 397 0.95 28.17 14.11
C GLY A 397 0.63 28.04 15.60
N PRO A 398 0.44 29.17 16.31
CA PRO A 398 0.20 29.14 17.74
C PRO A 398 -1.09 28.39 18.04
N ALA A 399 -1.06 27.62 19.13
CA ALA A 399 -2.17 26.89 19.69
C ALA A 399 -3.49 27.67 19.56
N ALA A 400 -4.50 27.02 18.99
CA ALA A 400 -5.87 27.50 18.98
C ALA A 400 -6.33 27.70 20.43
N ALA A 401 -6.25 28.93 20.90
CA ALA A 401 -6.95 29.39 22.08
C ALA A 401 -8.41 29.68 21.69
N GLY A 402 -9.35 29.02 22.35
CA GLY A 402 -10.75 29.44 22.43
C GLY A 402 -11.70 28.75 21.45
N GLU A 403 -12.11 27.53 21.77
CA GLU A 403 -13.49 27.11 21.51
C GLU A 403 -14.42 27.99 22.38
N PRO A 404 -15.39 28.72 21.81
CA PRO A 404 -16.47 29.27 22.62
C PRO A 404 -17.39 28.12 23.03
N ALA A 405 -17.59 27.99 24.35
CA ALA A 405 -18.46 27.02 24.99
C ALA A 405 -19.86 27.02 24.33
N ARG A 406 -20.37 25.82 24.04
CA ARG A 406 -21.80 25.61 23.75
C ARG A 406 -22.62 26.08 24.95
N GLU A 407 -23.49 27.05 24.73
CA GLU A 407 -24.55 27.41 25.67
C GLU A 407 -25.48 26.21 25.90
N PRO A 408 -25.95 25.98 27.14
CA PRO A 408 -26.98 24.98 27.40
C PRO A 408 -28.35 25.49 26.93
N GLU A 409 -29.10 24.64 26.23
CA GLU A 409 -30.53 24.84 25.94
C GLU A 409 -31.29 25.16 27.23
N PRO A 410 -32.15 26.19 27.25
CA PRO A 410 -33.09 26.38 28.34
C PRO A 410 -34.30 25.46 28.14
N ASP A 411 -34.58 24.65 29.17
CA ASP A 411 -35.89 24.06 29.41
C ASP A 411 -36.97 25.14 29.29
N LEU A 412 -37.98 24.90 28.45
CA LEU A 412 -39.24 25.64 28.43
C LEU A 412 -40.36 24.72 28.94
N PRO A 413 -41.34 25.30 29.66
CA PRO A 413 -42.20 24.62 30.65
C PRO A 413 -43.28 23.70 30.08
#